data_AF-A0A838WGD2-F1
#
_entry.id   AF-A0A838WGD2-F1
#
_cell.length_a   1.000
_cell.length_b   1.000
_cell.length_c   1.000
_cell.angle_alpha   90.00
_cell.angle_beta   90.00
_cell.angle_gamma   90.00
#
_symmetry.space_group_name_H-M   'P 1'
#
loop_
_entity.id
_entity.type
_entity.pdbx_description
1 polymer ?
#
loop_
_entity_poly.entity_id
_entity_poly.type
_entity_poly.pdbx_seq_one_letter_code
_entity_poly.pdbx_strand_id
1 'polypeptide(L)' 'ITLTAAGAAASAASNDFETTPNTFTLGITASDAAGNTSTSTNITINVTDVDDTAPVVNANQTFSYAE' A
#
# COMPACT_ATOMS: atom_id res chain seq x y z
N ILE A 1 9.52 -3.61 -3.36
CA ILE A 1 8.29 -4.35 -3.73
C ILE A 1 8.62 -5.23 -4.92
N THR A 2 8.94 -6.50 -4.68
CA THR A 2 8.93 -7.54 -5.70
C THR A 2 7.61 -8.28 -5.58
N LEU A 3 6.96 -8.61 -6.69
CA LEU A 3 5.65 -9.29 -6.77
C LEU A 3 5.72 -10.78 -6.34
N THR A 4 6.42 -11.08 -5.25
CA THR A 4 6.45 -12.42 -4.63
C THR A 4 5.70 -12.40 -3.32
N ALA A 5 5.25 -13.56 -2.84
CA ALA A 5 4.57 -13.67 -1.53
C ALA A 5 5.44 -13.12 -0.38
N ALA A 6 6.77 -13.30 -0.44
CA ALA A 6 7.69 -12.73 0.52
C ALA A 6 7.76 -11.18 0.43
N GLY A 7 7.72 -10.63 -0.80
CA GLY A 7 7.65 -9.19 -1.01
C GLY A 7 6.35 -8.57 -0.51
N ALA A 8 5.22 -9.27 -0.64
CA ALA A 8 3.93 -8.84 -0.09
C ALA A 8 3.95 -8.78 1.45
N ALA A 9 4.49 -9.81 2.11
CA ALA A 9 4.63 -9.84 3.57
C ALA A 9 5.57 -8.74 4.09
N ALA A 10 6.70 -8.52 3.41
CA ALA A 10 7.66 -7.48 3.79
C ALA A 10 7.16 -6.05 3.55
N SER A 11 6.12 -5.88 2.73
CA SER A 11 5.49 -4.58 2.40
C SER A 11 4.07 -4.47 2.94
N ALA A 12 3.69 -5.27 3.94
CA ALA A 12 2.32 -5.32 4.47
C ALA A 12 1.79 -3.94 4.88
N ALA A 13 2.59 -3.13 5.59
CA ALA A 13 2.20 -1.76 5.96
C ALA A 13 2.08 -0.80 4.77
N SER A 14 2.70 -1.10 3.63
CA SER A 14 2.51 -0.35 2.39
C SER A 14 1.31 -0.86 1.58
N ASN A 15 0.73 -2.02 1.91
CA ASN A 15 -0.45 -2.53 1.21
C ASN A 15 -1.74 -2.29 2.01
N ASP A 16 -1.66 -1.58 3.13
CA ASP A 16 -2.76 -1.21 4.00
C ASP A 16 -3.35 0.12 3.54
N PHE A 17 -4.63 0.12 3.11
CA PHE A 17 -5.27 1.30 2.53
C PHE A 17 -5.51 2.39 3.60
N GLU A 18 -5.73 1.98 4.85
CA GLU A 18 -5.93 2.87 5.98
C GLU A 18 -4.64 3.60 6.37
N THR A 19 -3.49 3.10 5.90
CA THR A 19 -2.17 3.73 6.09
C THR A 19 -1.75 4.54 4.85
N THR A 20 -1.97 5.87 4.90
CA THR A 20 -1.59 6.75 3.79
C THR A 20 -0.07 6.84 3.58
N PRO A 21 0.43 6.94 2.32
CA PRO A 21 -0.32 7.11 1.08
C PRO A 21 -0.73 5.80 0.38
N ASN A 22 -1.88 5.81 -0.30
CA ASN A 22 -2.51 4.62 -0.90
C ASN A 22 -1.99 4.36 -2.32
N THR A 23 -0.80 4.88 -2.63
CA THR A 23 -0.16 4.76 -3.94
C THR A 23 1.35 4.81 -3.82
N PHE A 24 2.02 4.02 -4.66
CA PHE A 24 3.47 3.91 -4.71
C PHE A 24 3.95 3.91 -6.15
N THR A 25 5.15 4.42 -6.37
CA THR A 25 5.80 4.37 -7.69
C THR A 25 7.06 3.53 -7.60
N LEU A 26 7.20 2.57 -8.53
CA LEU A 26 8.39 1.76 -8.69
C LEU A 26 9.12 2.15 -9.96
N GLY A 27 10.38 2.57 -9.84
CA GLY A 27 11.28 2.73 -10.98
C GLY A 27 11.88 1.37 -11.36
N ILE A 28 11.62 0.92 -12.57
CA ILE A 28 12.10 -0.36 -13.10
C ILE A 28 13.18 -0.10 -14.15
N THR A 29 14.34 -0.75 -13.98
CA THR A 29 15.40 -0.81 -14.97
C THR A 29 15.66 -2.27 -15.35
N ALA A 30 15.99 -2.50 -16.61
CA ALA A 30 16.41 -3.81 -17.10
C ALA A 30 17.90 -3.76 -17.44
N SER A 31 18.64 -4.82 -17.10
CA SER A 31 20.04 -4.97 -17.49
C SER A 31 20.24 -6.25 -18.29
N ASP A 32 21.11 -6.22 -19.29
CA ASP A 32 21.47 -7.39 -20.09
C ASP A 32 22.77 -8.07 -19.61
N ALA A 33 23.10 -9.23 -20.18
CA ALA A 33 24.31 -9.98 -19.82
C ALA A 33 25.62 -9.27 -20.23
N ALA A 34 25.55 -8.27 -21.11
CA ALA A 34 26.68 -7.43 -21.49
C ALA A 34 26.86 -6.21 -20.57
N GLY A 35 25.97 -6.03 -19.59
CA GLY A 35 26.02 -4.95 -18.61
C GLY A 35 25.34 -3.65 -19.04
N ASN A 36 24.63 -3.62 -20.18
CA ASN A 36 23.85 -2.46 -20.56
C ASN A 36 22.61 -2.35 -19.66
N THR A 37 22.22 -1.14 -19.28
CA THR A 37 21.03 -0.89 -18.46
C THR A 37 20.08 0.07 -19.16
N SER A 38 18.78 -0.21 -19.11
CA SER A 38 17.75 0.64 -19.68
C SER A 38 17.56 1.92 -18.87
N THR A 39 16.90 2.92 -19.47
CA THR A 39 16.32 4.03 -18.72
C THR A 39 15.27 3.52 -17.74
N SER A 40 15.16 4.16 -16.57
CA SER A 40 14.14 3.81 -15.57
C SER A 40 12.74 4.09 -16.10
N THR A 41 11.85 3.13 -15.97
CA THR A 41 10.42 3.27 -16.27
C THR A 41 9.61 3.19 -14.99
N ASN A 42 8.74 4.16 -14.76
CA ASN A 42 7.94 4.22 -13.56
C ASN A 42 6.65 3.42 -13.72
N ILE A 43 6.34 2.58 -12.73
CA ILE A 43 5.06 1.91 -12.58
C ILE A 43 4.38 2.46 -11.33
N THR A 44 3.17 2.97 -11.49
CA THR A 44 2.32 3.38 -10.36
C THR A 44 1.47 2.20 -9.91
N ILE A 45 1.46 1.98 -8.60
CA ILE A 45 0.63 1.00 -7.91
C ILE A 45 -0.37 1.79 -7.08
N ASN A 46 -1.64 1.40 -7.17
CA ASN A 46 -2.72 1.92 -6.36
C ASN A 46 -3.19 0.82 -5.43
N VAL A 47 -3.30 1.13 -4.14
CA VAL A 47 -3.91 0.22 -3.16
C VAL A 47 -5.42 0.36 -3.32
N THR A 48 -6.10 -0.79 -3.46
CA THR A 48 -7.57 -0.83 -3.51
C THR A 48 -8.09 -0.96 -2.09
N ASP A 49 -9.05 -0.12 -1.75
CA ASP A 49 -9.78 -0.18 -0.47
C ASP A 49 -10.57 -1.49 -0.37
N VAL A 50 -10.44 -2.16 0.78
CA VAL A 50 -11.20 -3.35 1.15
C VAL A 50 -11.62 -3.17 2.60
N ASP A 51 -12.87 -3.51 2.91
CA ASP A 51 -13.36 -3.53 4.29
C ASP A 51 -12.65 -4.65 5.10
N ASP A 52 -11.54 -4.30 5.73
CA ASP A 52 -10.70 -5.21 6.53
C ASP A 52 -10.42 -4.70 7.96
N THR A 53 -10.85 -3.48 8.27
CA THR A 53 -10.64 -2.84 9.56
C THR A 53 -11.95 -2.68 10.31
N ALA A 54 -12.11 -3.46 11.38
CA ALA A 54 -13.32 -3.42 12.20
C ALA A 54 -13.52 -2.05 12.88
N PRO A 55 -14.76 -1.58 13.01
CA PRO A 55 -15.04 -0.31 13.69
C PRO A 55 -14.67 -0.38 15.17
N VAL A 56 -14.11 0.71 15.70
CA VAL A 56 -13.74 0.83 17.11
C VAL A 56 -14.66 1.83 17.81
N VAL A 57 -15.34 1.37 18.88
CA VAL A 57 -16.07 2.27 19.78
C VAL A 57 -15.10 2.81 20.82
N ASN A 58 -14.73 4.08 20.68
CA ASN A 58 -13.87 4.74 21.66
C ASN A 58 -14.59 4.90 23.01
N ALA A 59 -13.84 4.79 24.10
CA ALA A 59 -14.35 5.11 25.43
C ALA A 59 -14.70 6.60 25.53
N ASN A 60 -15.62 6.94 26.43
CA ASN A 60 -16.07 8.32 26.71
C ASN A 60 -16.89 8.99 25.59
N GLN A 61 -17.47 8.22 24.67
CA GLN A 61 -18.49 8.78 23.78
C GLN A 61 -19.75 9.13 24.57
N THR A 62 -20.23 10.36 24.41
CA THR A 62 -21.47 10.84 25.03
C THR A 62 -22.53 10.98 23.95
N PHE A 63 -23.67 10.32 24.15
CA PHE A 63 -24.83 10.40 23.26
C PHE A 63 -25.96 11.07 24.02
N SER A 64 -26.58 12.11 23.46
CA SER A 64 -27.80 12.72 23.98
C SER A 64 -28.90 12.68 22.93
N TYR A 65 -30.12 12.43 23.39
CA TYR A 65 -31.32 12.48 22.58
C TYR A 65 -32.31 13.43 23.27
N ALA A 66 -32.80 14.42 22.52
CA ALA A 66 -33.94 15.23 22.94
C ALA A 66 -35.18 14.60 22.30
N GLU A 67 -36.13 14.22 23.15
CA GLU A 67 -37.47 13.78 22.74
C GLU A 67 -38.25 14.91 22.07
#